data_AF-A0A1H4NCN9-F1
#
_entry.id   AF-A0A1H4NCN9-F1
#
_cell.length_a   1.000
_cell.length_b   1.000
_cell.length_c   1.000
_cell.angle_alpha   90.00
_cell.angle_beta   90.00
_cell.angle_gamma   90.00
#
_symmetry.space_group_name_H-M   'P 1'
#
loop_
_entity.id
_entity.type
_entity.pdbx_description
1 polymer ?
#
loop_
_entity_poly.entity_id
_entity_poly.type
_entity_poly.pdbx_seq_one_letter_code
_entity_poly.pdbx_strand_id
1 'polypeptide(L)'
;MAVARSRNPKSENSKTTSSRKAPSKTAKPGKAVKPVIEPDPAGGIRRDLLATEVLDKAADLFAKQGFAATSLKDVADAVGLHRSSIYYYYPNKDALLQELIQGVTLPVAQIFQEVDGEALTPLAKIGEVVRRLVLWVSDPHTHFRLVERSEAELPEAVAIAHKEAKRHILGEMMRLIEAAERAGEARATDRRVSAFSIIGMTMWTAWWLYPSREQRPEEIAQRMAENAMAVVQRTAATKKAATVSALSREIRENLALIERLAEKD
;
A
#
# COMPACT_ATOMS: atom_id res chain seq x y z
N MET A 1 66.99 -26.35 43.25
CA MET A 1 66.85 -24.95 43.72
C MET A 1 65.36 -24.69 43.85
N ALA A 2 64.78 -24.59 45.06
CA ALA A 2 64.86 -23.47 46.02
C ALA A 2 63.95 -22.29 45.58
N VAL A 3 62.75 -22.05 46.18
CA VAL A 3 62.42 -21.42 47.50
C VAL A 3 62.21 -19.89 47.37
N ALA A 4 61.24 -19.19 48.01
CA ALA A 4 59.90 -19.49 48.56
C ALA A 4 59.19 -18.18 49.07
N ARG A 5 57.86 -18.21 49.37
CA ARG A 5 57.05 -17.20 50.14
C ARG A 5 56.86 -15.83 49.41
N SER A 6 55.96 -14.87 49.73
CA SER A 6 54.90 -14.60 50.76
C SER A 6 53.96 -13.46 50.22
N ARG A 7 52.74 -13.06 50.67
CA ARG A 7 51.80 -13.38 51.79
C ARG A 7 50.40 -12.71 51.51
N ASN A 8 49.31 -13.33 52.02
CA ASN A 8 48.08 -12.77 52.67
C ASN A 8 47.36 -11.47 52.17
N PRO A 9 46.01 -11.45 52.11
CA PRO A 9 45.24 -10.78 53.18
C PRO A 9 43.98 -11.55 53.71
N LYS A 10 43.36 -11.04 54.79
CA LYS A 10 42.05 -11.42 55.39
C LYS A 10 41.07 -10.23 55.21
N SER A 11 39.73 -10.31 55.14
CA SER A 11 38.68 -11.01 55.93
C SER A 11 38.59 -10.51 57.41
N GLU A 12 37.41 -10.26 58.02
CA GLU A 12 36.02 -10.28 57.53
C GLU A 12 35.05 -9.44 58.43
N ASN A 13 33.73 -9.51 58.14
CA ASN A 13 32.57 -8.83 58.74
C ASN A 13 32.48 -8.73 60.28
N SER A 14 31.82 -7.66 60.79
CA SER A 14 30.69 -7.77 61.74
C SER A 14 29.90 -6.44 61.87
N LYS A 15 28.71 -6.48 62.51
CA LYS A 15 27.78 -5.34 62.70
C LYS A 15 27.57 -5.02 64.18
N THR A 16 27.34 -3.75 64.52
CA THR A 16 26.50 -3.37 65.68
C THR A 16 25.92 -1.97 65.56
N THR A 17 24.80 -1.72 66.25
CA THR A 17 24.01 -0.48 66.19
C THR A 17 24.04 0.29 67.51
N SER A 18 24.11 1.63 67.48
CA SER A 18 23.38 2.45 68.45
C SER A 18 23.14 3.88 67.95
N SER A 19 22.19 4.57 68.59
CA SER A 19 21.55 5.81 68.13
C SER A 19 22.11 7.09 68.79
N ARG A 20 21.76 8.23 68.16
CA ARG A 20 21.13 9.41 68.82
C ARG A 20 21.91 10.74 68.89
N LYS A 21 21.82 11.56 67.83
CA LYS A 21 21.46 13.00 67.95
C LYS A 21 21.20 13.71 66.60
N ALA A 22 20.29 14.66 66.64
CA ALA A 22 20.07 15.78 65.72
C ALA A 22 20.14 17.08 66.58
N PRO A 23 20.13 18.35 66.07
CA PRO A 23 19.55 18.80 64.79
C PRO A 23 20.29 19.89 63.98
N SER A 24 19.69 20.25 62.84
CA SER A 24 20.00 21.39 61.93
C SER A 24 21.28 21.24 61.07
N LYS A 25 21.35 21.75 59.82
CA LYS A 25 20.56 22.82 59.17
C LYS A 25 20.17 22.51 57.71
N THR A 26 19.02 23.07 57.31
CA THR A 26 18.63 23.55 55.96
C THR A 26 19.20 22.85 54.70
N ALA A 27 18.32 22.12 53.99
CA ALA A 27 18.42 21.87 52.55
C ALA A 27 17.06 22.21 51.89
N LYS A 28 17.08 22.70 50.64
CA LYS A 28 15.86 23.10 49.91
C LYS A 28 15.15 21.86 49.33
N PRO A 29 13.80 21.83 49.21
CA PRO A 29 13.11 20.75 48.52
C PRO A 29 13.52 20.70 47.03
N GLY A 30 13.79 19.50 46.53
CA GLY A 30 14.08 19.28 45.11
C GLY A 30 12.87 19.55 44.22
N LYS A 31 13.11 19.94 42.96
CA LYS A 31 12.03 20.09 41.98
C LYS A 31 11.34 18.74 41.76
N ALA A 32 10.02 18.72 41.87
CA ALA A 32 9.23 17.57 41.41
C ALA A 32 9.46 17.38 39.91
N VAL A 33 9.81 16.15 39.50
CA VAL A 33 9.84 15.75 38.10
C VAL A 33 8.38 15.73 37.63
N LYS A 34 8.06 16.48 36.56
CA LYS A 34 6.73 16.38 35.94
C LYS A 34 6.52 14.95 35.43
N PRO A 35 5.32 14.36 35.57
CA PRO A 35 4.99 13.14 34.86
C PRO A 35 5.23 13.34 33.36
N VAL A 36 5.81 12.32 32.71
CA VAL A 36 5.71 12.22 31.25
C VAL A 36 4.22 12.03 30.97
N ILE A 37 3.62 12.95 30.21
CA ILE A 37 2.23 12.82 29.80
C ILE A 37 2.21 11.78 28.68
N GLU A 38 1.78 10.57 29.01
CA GLU A 38 1.42 9.57 28.00
C GLU A 38 0.30 10.16 27.12
N PRO A 39 0.41 10.06 25.78
CA PRO A 39 -0.55 10.71 24.89
C PRO A 39 -1.93 10.06 25.03
N ASP A 40 -2.96 10.87 25.36
CA ASP A 40 -4.36 10.43 25.46
C ASP A 40 -4.80 9.72 24.16
N PRO A 41 -5.09 8.40 24.19
CA PRO A 41 -5.51 7.66 23.00
C PRO A 41 -6.83 8.20 22.42
N ALA A 42 -7.74 8.67 23.27
CA ALA A 42 -8.98 9.30 22.80
C ALA A 42 -8.69 10.68 22.17
N GLY A 43 -7.63 11.36 22.58
CA GLY A 43 -7.13 12.60 21.97
C GLY A 43 -6.53 12.39 20.59
N GLY A 44 -5.89 11.23 20.34
CA GLY A 44 -5.48 10.78 19.01
C GLY A 44 -6.69 10.52 18.11
N ILE A 45 -7.56 9.57 18.50
CA ILE A 45 -8.73 9.15 17.71
C ILE A 45 -9.62 10.33 17.30
N ARG A 46 -9.84 11.32 18.19
CA ARG A 46 -10.62 12.54 17.88
C ARG A 46 -9.95 13.48 16.88
N ARG A 47 -8.62 13.48 16.77
CA ARG A 47 -7.88 14.21 15.72
C ARG A 47 -7.93 13.47 14.40
N ASP A 48 -7.75 12.16 14.42
CA ASP A 48 -7.70 11.33 13.21
C ASP A 48 -9.06 11.38 12.48
N LEU A 49 -10.16 11.21 13.22
CA LEU A 49 -11.53 11.39 12.70
C LEU A 49 -11.79 12.79 12.13
N LEU A 50 -11.26 13.84 12.78
CA LEU A 50 -11.40 15.22 12.28
C LEU A 50 -10.54 15.46 11.02
N ALA A 51 -9.35 14.86 10.94
CA ALA A 51 -8.51 14.93 9.74
C ALA A 51 -9.20 14.23 8.57
N THR A 52 -9.80 13.05 8.78
CA THR A 52 -10.66 12.40 7.77
C THR A 52 -11.80 13.31 7.35
N GLU A 53 -12.58 13.89 8.28
CA GLU A 53 -13.68 14.79 7.91
C GLU A 53 -13.22 16.03 7.13
N VAL A 54 -12.07 16.63 7.47
CA VAL A 54 -11.50 17.76 6.71
C VAL A 54 -11.06 17.32 5.31
N LEU A 55 -10.46 16.14 5.16
CA LEU A 55 -10.08 15.58 3.86
C LEU A 55 -11.32 15.26 3.01
N ASP A 56 -12.33 14.61 3.58
CA ASP A 56 -13.64 14.34 2.94
C ASP A 56 -14.28 15.64 2.41
N LYS A 57 -14.39 16.70 3.23
CA LYS A 57 -14.97 17.99 2.78
C LYS A 57 -14.09 18.71 1.76
N ALA A 58 -12.76 18.66 1.92
CA ALA A 58 -11.83 19.27 0.97
C ALA A 58 -11.93 18.63 -0.41
N ALA A 59 -11.97 17.29 -0.44
CA ALA A 59 -12.17 16.51 -1.65
C ALA A 59 -13.50 16.86 -2.32
N ASP A 60 -14.59 16.87 -1.54
CA ASP A 60 -15.93 17.16 -2.01
C ASP A 60 -16.08 18.59 -2.57
N LEU A 61 -15.31 19.56 -2.06
CA LEU A 61 -15.22 20.93 -2.60
C LEU A 61 -14.35 21.00 -3.87
N PHE A 62 -13.15 20.43 -3.86
CA PHE A 62 -12.29 20.36 -5.05
C PHE A 62 -13.01 19.70 -6.24
N ALA A 63 -13.85 18.68 -5.97
CA ALA A 63 -14.68 18.01 -6.98
C ALA A 63 -15.77 18.89 -7.61
N LYS A 64 -16.31 19.88 -6.88
CA LYS A 64 -17.51 20.64 -7.27
C LYS A 64 -17.21 22.01 -7.87
N GLN A 65 -16.12 22.63 -7.43
CA GLN A 65 -15.73 23.99 -7.82
C GLN A 65 -14.26 24.10 -8.28
N GLY A 66 -13.54 22.98 -8.37
CA GLY A 66 -12.15 22.90 -8.79
C GLY A 66 -11.15 23.28 -7.69
N PHE A 67 -9.89 22.90 -7.89
CA PHE A 67 -8.84 23.21 -6.92
C PHE A 67 -8.64 24.72 -6.78
N ALA A 68 -8.57 25.45 -7.90
CA ALA A 68 -8.25 26.87 -7.93
C ALA A 68 -9.21 27.75 -7.12
N ALA A 69 -10.53 27.59 -7.31
CA ALA A 69 -11.56 28.43 -6.68
C ALA A 69 -11.81 28.11 -5.20
N THR A 70 -11.39 26.94 -4.72
CA THR A 70 -11.52 26.55 -3.30
C THR A 70 -10.46 27.23 -2.43
N SER A 71 -10.80 27.58 -1.19
CA SER A 71 -9.86 28.04 -0.16
C SER A 71 -9.96 27.20 1.12
N LEU A 72 -8.94 27.28 1.99
CA LEU A 72 -8.99 26.67 3.33
C LEU A 72 -10.14 27.20 4.19
N LYS A 73 -10.63 28.42 3.93
CA LYS A 73 -11.78 28.96 4.67
C LYS A 73 -13.04 28.16 4.33
N ASP A 74 -13.26 27.86 3.05
CA ASP A 74 -14.47 27.17 2.60
C ASP A 74 -14.51 25.72 3.11
N VAL A 75 -13.34 25.07 3.18
CA VAL A 75 -13.19 23.76 3.84
C VAL A 75 -13.48 23.85 5.34
N ALA A 76 -12.95 24.86 6.05
CA ALA A 76 -13.22 25.03 7.48
C ALA A 76 -14.72 25.26 7.76
N ASP A 77 -15.35 26.15 6.98
CA ASP A 77 -16.78 26.44 7.08
C ASP A 77 -17.64 25.19 6.76
N ALA A 78 -17.22 24.35 5.80
CA ALA A 78 -17.89 23.10 5.45
C ALA A 78 -17.75 21.95 6.47
N VAL A 79 -16.75 22.02 7.36
CA VAL A 79 -16.54 21.11 8.51
C VAL A 79 -17.10 21.73 9.81
N GLY A 80 -17.50 23.00 9.80
CA GLY A 80 -17.90 23.73 11.01
C GLY A 80 -16.72 24.11 11.93
N LEU A 81 -15.49 24.09 11.42
CA LEU A 81 -14.29 24.49 12.16
C LEU A 81 -14.10 26.00 12.14
N HIS A 82 -13.69 26.56 13.28
CA HIS A 82 -13.16 27.92 13.28
C HIS A 82 -11.88 28.02 12.43
N ARG A 83 -11.70 29.13 11.71
CA ARG A 83 -10.58 29.32 10.76
C ARG A 83 -9.21 29.02 11.38
N SER A 84 -8.94 29.42 12.62
CA SER A 84 -7.65 29.13 13.27
C SER A 84 -7.36 27.63 13.42
N SER A 85 -8.40 26.80 13.49
CA SER A 85 -8.27 25.35 13.67
C SER A 85 -7.83 24.65 12.39
N ILE A 86 -8.32 25.03 11.20
CA ILE A 86 -7.84 24.39 9.96
C ILE A 86 -6.39 24.74 9.66
N TYR A 87 -5.97 26.00 9.91
CA TYR A 87 -4.59 26.44 9.69
C TYR A 87 -3.58 25.84 10.70
N TYR A 88 -4.05 25.20 11.78
CA TYR A 88 -3.22 24.40 12.68
C TYR A 88 -2.86 23.02 12.09
N TYR A 89 -3.77 22.42 11.31
CA TYR A 89 -3.54 21.13 10.65
C TYR A 89 -2.92 21.31 9.24
N TYR A 90 -3.42 22.28 8.47
CA TYR A 90 -3.03 22.51 7.07
C TYR A 90 -2.61 23.98 6.88
N PRO A 91 -1.31 24.30 6.78
CA PRO A 91 -0.83 25.69 6.75
C PRO A 91 -1.23 26.44 5.48
N ASN A 92 -1.47 25.71 4.38
CA ASN A 92 -1.96 26.23 3.11
C ASN A 92 -2.80 25.16 2.39
N LYS A 93 -3.41 25.53 1.26
CA LYS A 93 -4.27 24.63 0.47
C LYS A 93 -3.48 23.50 -0.22
N ASP A 94 -2.24 23.77 -0.57
CA ASP A 94 -1.38 22.82 -1.30
C ASP A 94 -0.97 21.65 -0.39
N ALA A 95 -0.72 21.92 0.90
CA ALA A 95 -0.51 20.91 1.93
C ALA A 95 -1.75 20.02 2.11
N LEU A 96 -2.96 20.59 2.12
CA LEU A 96 -4.21 19.82 2.19
C LEU A 96 -4.41 18.90 0.97
N LEU A 97 -4.02 19.36 -0.23
CA LEU A 97 -4.02 18.53 -1.44
C LEU A 97 -2.92 17.46 -1.41
N GLN A 98 -1.73 17.78 -0.88
CA GLN A 98 -0.65 16.82 -0.67
C GLN A 98 -1.09 15.69 0.25
N GLU A 99 -1.75 16.00 1.37
CA GLU A 99 -2.26 15.00 2.32
C GLU A 99 -3.36 14.11 1.70
N LEU A 100 -4.28 14.67 0.89
CA LEU A 100 -5.23 13.86 0.10
C LEU A 100 -4.51 12.86 -0.82
N ILE A 101 -3.41 13.27 -1.46
CA ILE A 101 -2.68 12.43 -2.42
C ILE A 101 -1.77 11.43 -1.70
N GLN A 102 -1.25 11.74 -0.52
CA GLN A 102 -0.61 10.77 0.36
C GLN A 102 -1.63 9.73 0.87
N GLY A 103 -2.86 10.14 1.22
CA GLY A 103 -3.97 9.24 1.53
C GLY A 103 -4.34 8.29 0.38
N VAL A 104 -4.15 8.71 -0.88
CA VAL A 104 -4.32 7.83 -2.06
C VAL A 104 -3.11 6.92 -2.31
N THR A 105 -1.88 7.40 -2.09
CA THR A 105 -0.66 6.72 -2.58
C THR A 105 0.05 5.85 -1.53
N LEU A 106 0.01 6.24 -0.25
CA LEU A 106 0.66 5.48 0.83
C LEU A 106 -0.01 4.12 1.12
N PRO A 107 -1.36 3.99 1.19
CA PRO A 107 -1.98 2.69 1.43
C PRO A 107 -1.68 1.66 0.33
N VAL A 108 -1.59 2.11 -0.92
CA VAL A 108 -1.21 1.25 -2.05
C VAL A 108 0.21 0.73 -1.87
N ALA A 109 1.17 1.60 -1.50
CA ALA A 109 2.55 1.18 -1.23
C ALA A 109 2.64 0.22 -0.02
N GLN A 110 1.86 0.47 1.03
CA GLN A 110 1.77 -0.40 2.20
C GLN A 110 1.22 -1.79 1.84
N ILE A 111 0.19 -1.90 1.00
CA ILE A 111 -0.36 -3.18 0.53
C ILE A 111 0.72 -4.05 -0.13
N PHE A 112 1.61 -3.48 -0.95
CA PHE A 112 2.73 -4.24 -1.52
C PHE A 112 3.72 -4.71 -0.43
N GLN A 113 4.05 -3.86 0.55
CA GLN A 113 5.00 -4.18 1.63
C GLN A 113 4.48 -5.28 2.58
N GLU A 114 3.20 -5.23 2.95
CA GLU A 114 2.55 -6.26 3.78
C GLU A 114 2.59 -7.62 3.08
N VAL A 115 2.13 -7.67 1.83
CA VAL A 115 2.06 -8.91 1.05
C VAL A 115 3.46 -9.44 0.73
N ASP A 116 4.49 -8.58 0.61
CA ASP A 116 5.89 -9.00 0.54
C ASP A 116 6.37 -9.73 1.81
N GLY A 117 5.87 -9.37 2.99
CA GLY A 117 6.14 -10.05 4.26
C GLY A 117 5.43 -11.40 4.42
N GLU A 118 4.37 -11.67 3.65
CA GLU A 118 3.53 -12.86 3.83
C GLU A 118 4.11 -14.14 3.21
N ALA A 119 3.78 -15.29 3.81
CA ALA A 119 4.24 -16.63 3.40
C ALA A 119 3.46 -17.19 2.19
N LEU A 120 3.34 -16.38 1.13
CA LEU A 120 2.64 -16.69 -0.10
C LEU A 120 3.63 -16.92 -1.25
N THR A 121 3.24 -17.72 -2.25
CA THR A 121 4.01 -17.84 -3.50
C THR A 121 3.98 -16.52 -4.28
N PRO A 122 4.98 -16.19 -5.12
CA PRO A 122 4.99 -14.93 -5.84
C PRO A 122 3.76 -14.68 -6.72
N LEU A 123 3.16 -15.73 -7.31
CA LEU A 123 1.89 -15.61 -8.02
C LEU A 123 0.73 -15.30 -7.07
N ALA A 124 0.64 -15.98 -5.93
CA ALA A 124 -0.39 -15.71 -4.93
C ALA A 124 -0.28 -14.29 -4.36
N LYS A 125 0.93 -13.72 -4.29
CA LYS A 125 1.15 -12.30 -3.92
C LYS A 125 0.55 -11.32 -4.94
N ILE A 126 0.61 -11.62 -6.24
CA ILE A 126 -0.10 -10.80 -7.27
C ILE A 126 -1.61 -10.83 -7.01
N GLY A 127 -2.16 -12.02 -6.74
CA GLY A 127 -3.58 -12.17 -6.39
C GLY A 127 -3.98 -11.38 -5.14
N GLU A 128 -3.22 -11.51 -4.05
CA GLU A 128 -3.52 -10.87 -2.77
C GLU A 128 -3.37 -9.35 -2.82
N VAL A 129 -2.35 -8.81 -3.50
CA VAL A 129 -2.24 -7.37 -3.77
C VAL A 129 -3.48 -6.88 -4.53
N VAL A 130 -3.89 -7.56 -5.60
CA VAL A 130 -5.09 -7.17 -6.37
C VAL A 130 -6.36 -7.26 -5.52
N ARG A 131 -6.50 -8.29 -4.69
CA ARG A 131 -7.63 -8.43 -3.77
C ARG A 131 -7.72 -7.25 -2.78
N ARG A 132 -6.61 -6.86 -2.15
CA ARG A 132 -6.55 -5.69 -1.26
C ARG A 132 -6.83 -4.39 -2.01
N LEU A 133 -6.28 -4.21 -3.22
CA LEU A 133 -6.48 -3.01 -4.02
C LEU A 133 -7.92 -2.82 -4.50
N VAL A 134 -8.65 -3.90 -4.87
CA VAL A 134 -10.08 -3.78 -5.19
C VAL A 134 -10.90 -3.38 -3.97
N LEU A 135 -10.64 -4.00 -2.80
CA LEU A 135 -11.35 -3.64 -1.56
C LEU A 135 -11.07 -2.19 -1.15
N TRP A 136 -9.81 -1.78 -1.16
CA TRP A 136 -9.40 -0.41 -0.89
C TRP A 136 -10.07 0.58 -1.85
N VAL A 137 -9.96 0.39 -3.17
CA VAL A 137 -10.47 1.35 -4.16
C VAL A 137 -12.02 1.38 -4.25
N SER A 138 -12.69 0.43 -3.59
CA SER A 138 -14.15 0.44 -3.40
C SER A 138 -14.61 1.35 -2.27
N ASP A 139 -13.76 1.63 -1.28
CA ASP A 139 -14.08 2.48 -0.13
C ASP A 139 -14.18 3.97 -0.57
N PRO A 140 -15.33 4.65 -0.34
CA PRO A 140 -15.51 6.07 -0.64
C PRO A 140 -14.45 7.00 -0.05
N HIS A 141 -13.94 6.71 1.16
CA HIS A 141 -13.04 7.60 1.90
C HIS A 141 -11.58 7.57 1.40
N THR A 142 -11.27 6.73 0.40
CA THR A 142 -9.94 6.72 -0.23
C THR A 142 -9.63 7.94 -1.09
N HIS A 143 -10.65 8.70 -1.52
CA HIS A 143 -10.50 9.83 -2.44
C HIS A 143 -9.87 9.52 -3.81
N PHE A 144 -9.58 8.26 -4.13
CA PHE A 144 -8.91 7.84 -5.38
C PHE A 144 -9.62 8.36 -6.64
N ARG A 145 -10.95 8.22 -6.71
CA ARG A 145 -11.79 8.73 -7.80
C ARG A 145 -11.68 10.25 -8.02
N LEU A 146 -11.36 11.02 -6.99
CA LEU A 146 -11.13 12.45 -7.13
C LEU A 146 -9.73 12.72 -7.67
N VAL A 147 -8.69 12.15 -7.04
CA VAL A 147 -7.29 12.41 -7.42
C VAL A 147 -7.04 12.05 -8.89
N GLU A 148 -7.59 10.93 -9.39
CA GLU A 148 -7.48 10.58 -10.81
C GLU A 148 -8.31 11.50 -11.74
N ARG A 149 -9.42 12.11 -11.27
CA ARG A 149 -10.17 13.11 -12.05
C ARG A 149 -9.48 14.48 -12.10
N SER A 150 -8.82 14.86 -11.00
CA SER A 150 -8.13 16.14 -10.85
C SER A 150 -6.64 16.08 -11.23
N GLU A 151 -6.12 14.95 -11.73
CA GLU A 151 -4.68 14.80 -12.05
C GLU A 151 -4.14 15.91 -12.97
N ALA A 152 -4.95 16.36 -13.95
CA ALA A 152 -4.59 17.43 -14.87
C ALA A 152 -4.59 18.86 -14.26
N GLU A 153 -5.15 19.03 -13.06
CA GLU A 153 -5.22 20.30 -12.32
C GLU A 153 -4.21 20.37 -11.14
N LEU A 154 -3.42 19.31 -10.92
CA LEU A 154 -2.49 19.24 -9.80
C LEU A 154 -1.34 20.27 -9.93
N PRO A 155 -0.94 20.95 -8.84
CA PRO A 155 0.29 21.76 -8.82
C PRO A 155 1.52 20.93 -9.21
N GLU A 156 2.48 21.52 -9.91
CA GLU A 156 3.60 20.80 -10.56
C GLU A 156 4.36 19.84 -9.61
N ALA A 157 4.76 20.30 -8.43
CA ALA A 157 5.46 19.46 -7.44
C ALA A 157 4.62 18.26 -6.96
N VAL A 158 3.30 18.45 -6.86
CA VAL A 158 2.34 17.42 -6.46
C VAL A 158 2.10 16.42 -7.59
N ALA A 159 1.98 16.91 -8.84
CA ALA A 159 1.89 16.08 -10.04
C ALA A 159 3.14 15.22 -10.25
N ILE A 160 4.34 15.76 -9.97
CA ILE A 160 5.61 15.00 -9.99
C ILE A 160 5.56 13.86 -8.96
N ALA A 161 5.19 14.14 -7.71
CA ALA A 161 5.11 13.13 -6.65
C ALA A 161 4.06 12.03 -6.96
N HIS A 162 2.87 12.40 -7.44
CA HIS A 162 1.84 11.44 -7.88
C HIS A 162 2.34 10.54 -9.02
N LYS A 163 3.02 11.14 -10.01
CA LYS A 163 3.67 10.42 -11.11
C LYS A 163 4.85 9.55 -10.65
N GLU A 164 5.40 9.77 -9.46
CA GLU A 164 6.42 8.91 -8.84
C GLU A 164 5.79 7.73 -8.11
N ALA A 165 4.71 7.96 -7.35
CA ALA A 165 3.91 6.88 -6.78
C ALA A 165 3.39 5.93 -7.88
N LYS A 166 2.78 6.44 -8.96
CA LYS A 166 2.30 5.60 -10.08
C LYS A 166 3.44 4.85 -10.82
N ARG A 167 4.66 5.40 -10.86
CA ARG A 167 5.86 4.68 -11.35
C ARG A 167 6.31 3.58 -10.39
N HIS A 168 6.31 3.83 -9.08
CA HIS A 168 6.67 2.86 -8.04
C HIS A 168 5.72 1.66 -8.03
N ILE A 169 4.40 1.92 -8.07
CA ILE A 169 3.34 0.89 -8.13
C ILE A 169 3.51 -0.03 -9.34
N LEU A 170 3.83 0.53 -10.51
CA LEU A 170 4.14 -0.26 -11.71
C LEU A 170 5.41 -1.12 -11.53
N GLY A 171 6.46 -0.55 -10.92
CA GLY A 171 7.71 -1.26 -10.62
C GLY A 171 7.50 -2.45 -9.69
N GLU A 172 6.71 -2.27 -8.63
CA GLU A 172 6.41 -3.31 -7.65
C GLU A 172 5.54 -4.44 -8.24
N MET A 173 4.53 -4.11 -9.05
CA MET A 173 3.79 -5.13 -9.80
C MET A 173 4.70 -5.89 -10.77
N MET A 174 5.61 -5.20 -11.47
CA MET A 174 6.61 -5.86 -12.33
C MET A 174 7.57 -6.77 -11.53
N ARG A 175 8.00 -6.35 -10.32
CA ARG A 175 8.86 -7.15 -9.42
C ARG A 175 8.19 -8.45 -9.00
N LEU A 176 6.90 -8.42 -8.66
CA LEU A 176 6.12 -9.61 -8.32
C LEU A 176 5.96 -10.56 -9.52
N ILE A 177 5.67 -10.04 -10.72
CA ILE A 177 5.58 -10.87 -11.94
C ILE A 177 6.94 -11.51 -12.24
N GLU A 178 8.05 -10.78 -12.12
CA GLU A 178 9.39 -11.35 -12.30
C GLU A 178 9.73 -12.42 -11.26
N ALA A 179 9.27 -12.27 -10.02
CA ALA A 179 9.42 -13.31 -9.00
C ALA A 179 8.60 -14.57 -9.33
N ALA A 180 7.37 -14.42 -9.84
CA ALA A 180 6.54 -15.54 -10.30
C ALA A 180 7.12 -16.24 -11.54
N GLU A 181 7.75 -15.49 -12.46
CA GLU A 181 8.46 -16.06 -13.60
C GLU A 181 9.72 -16.84 -13.17
N ARG A 182 10.48 -16.33 -12.20
CA ARG A 182 11.64 -17.04 -11.62
C ARG A 182 11.24 -18.29 -10.81
N ALA A 183 10.06 -18.30 -10.20
CA ALA A 183 9.48 -19.49 -9.55
C ALA A 183 8.87 -20.50 -10.55
N GLY A 184 8.69 -20.12 -11.82
CA GLY A 184 8.02 -20.95 -12.83
C GLY A 184 6.49 -20.94 -12.76
N GLU A 185 5.91 -20.11 -11.89
CA GLU A 185 4.46 -19.96 -11.68
C GLU A 185 3.79 -19.07 -12.74
N ALA A 186 4.56 -18.18 -13.37
CA ALA A 186 4.12 -17.26 -14.40
C ALA A 186 4.98 -17.32 -15.67
N ARG A 187 4.42 -16.80 -16.77
CA ARG A 187 5.14 -16.51 -18.03
C ARG A 187 4.39 -15.40 -18.77
N ALA A 188 4.70 -14.15 -18.45
CA ALA A 188 4.14 -13.01 -19.18
C ALA A 188 4.68 -12.99 -20.62
N THR A 189 3.90 -12.44 -21.55
CA THR A 189 4.39 -12.19 -22.92
C THR A 189 5.16 -10.86 -22.99
N ASP A 190 4.69 -9.85 -22.24
CA ASP A 190 5.43 -8.65 -21.91
C ASP A 190 5.08 -8.29 -20.45
N ARG A 191 6.09 -8.23 -19.57
CA ARG A 191 5.91 -8.02 -18.12
C ARG A 191 5.29 -6.66 -17.80
N ARG A 192 5.59 -5.62 -18.58
CA ARG A 192 5.10 -4.26 -18.38
C ARG A 192 3.67 -4.11 -18.88
N VAL A 193 3.32 -4.72 -20.02
CA VAL A 193 1.94 -4.79 -20.51
C VAL A 193 1.07 -5.60 -19.55
N SER A 194 1.54 -6.76 -19.06
CA SER A 194 0.83 -7.53 -18.03
C SER A 194 0.63 -6.72 -16.74
N ALA A 195 1.65 -6.02 -16.24
CA ALA A 195 1.51 -5.15 -15.07
C ALA A 195 0.50 -4.01 -15.29
N PHE A 196 0.55 -3.32 -16.43
CA PHE A 196 -0.44 -2.30 -16.78
C PHE A 196 -1.85 -2.87 -16.94
N SER A 197 -2.01 -4.07 -17.52
CA SER A 197 -3.32 -4.74 -17.62
C SER A 197 -3.89 -5.07 -16.24
N ILE A 198 -3.07 -5.63 -15.34
CA ILE A 198 -3.46 -5.94 -13.95
C ILE A 198 -3.85 -4.65 -13.21
N ILE A 199 -2.98 -3.64 -13.20
CA ILE A 199 -3.25 -2.36 -12.51
C ILE A 199 -4.50 -1.70 -13.09
N GLY A 200 -4.60 -1.59 -14.42
CA GLY A 200 -5.72 -0.96 -15.11
C GLY A 200 -7.06 -1.60 -14.77
N MET A 201 -7.20 -2.93 -14.89
CA MET A 201 -8.45 -3.60 -14.55
C MET A 201 -8.78 -3.53 -13.06
N THR A 202 -7.75 -3.61 -12.18
CA THR A 202 -7.91 -3.54 -10.72
C THR A 202 -8.44 -2.18 -10.30
N MET A 203 -7.78 -1.10 -10.74
CA MET A 203 -8.22 0.27 -10.46
C MET A 203 -9.59 0.57 -11.08
N TRP A 204 -9.87 0.07 -12.30
CA TRP A 204 -11.15 0.34 -12.99
C TRP A 204 -12.39 -0.08 -12.19
N THR A 205 -12.27 -1.01 -11.23
CA THR A 205 -13.35 -1.34 -10.28
C THR A 205 -13.91 -0.10 -9.58
N ALA A 206 -13.10 0.91 -9.27
CA ALA A 206 -13.52 2.15 -8.61
C ALA A 206 -14.63 2.92 -9.36
N TRP A 207 -14.77 2.72 -10.67
CA TRP A 207 -15.75 3.43 -11.50
C TRP A 207 -17.11 2.72 -11.64
N TRP A 208 -17.21 1.45 -11.24
CA TRP A 208 -18.43 0.64 -11.44
C TRP A 208 -18.82 -0.28 -10.27
N LEU A 209 -17.89 -0.59 -9.36
CA LEU A 209 -18.17 -1.38 -8.17
C LEU A 209 -18.76 -0.49 -7.09
N TYR A 210 -20.07 -0.62 -6.87
CA TYR A 210 -20.80 0.11 -5.84
C TYR A 210 -21.22 -0.88 -4.73
N PRO A 211 -20.69 -0.75 -3.50
CA PRO A 211 -21.02 -1.64 -2.40
C PRO A 211 -22.53 -1.75 -2.18
N SER A 212 -23.07 -2.94 -2.42
CA SER A 212 -24.51 -3.20 -2.41
C SER A 212 -24.78 -4.64 -1.99
N ARG A 213 -26.04 -4.98 -1.66
CA ARG A 213 -26.40 -6.36 -1.27
C ARG A 213 -26.23 -7.39 -2.39
N GLU A 214 -26.18 -6.94 -3.64
CA GLU A 214 -26.03 -7.78 -4.84
C GLU A 214 -24.58 -7.83 -5.32
N GLN A 215 -23.77 -6.80 -5.04
CA GLN A 215 -22.34 -6.74 -5.37
C GLN A 215 -21.50 -6.70 -4.09
N ARG A 216 -21.15 -7.88 -3.56
CA ARG A 216 -20.20 -8.03 -2.44
C ARG A 216 -18.78 -7.69 -2.92
N PRO A 217 -18.12 -6.64 -2.41
CA PRO A 217 -16.78 -6.25 -2.86
C PRO A 217 -15.74 -7.36 -2.74
N GLU A 218 -15.89 -8.25 -1.76
CA GLU A 218 -15.01 -9.39 -1.50
C GLU A 218 -15.06 -10.44 -2.62
N GLU A 219 -16.24 -10.71 -3.17
CA GLU A 219 -16.38 -11.63 -4.32
C GLU A 219 -15.75 -11.03 -5.57
N ILE A 220 -15.93 -9.73 -5.80
CA ILE A 220 -15.36 -9.06 -6.96
C ILE A 220 -13.83 -8.99 -6.81
N ALA A 221 -13.32 -8.64 -5.63
CA ALA A 221 -11.90 -8.66 -5.31
C ALA A 221 -11.26 -10.04 -5.54
N GLN A 222 -11.93 -11.12 -5.14
CA GLN A 222 -11.47 -12.50 -5.37
C GLN A 222 -11.43 -12.85 -6.88
N ARG A 223 -12.50 -12.57 -7.62
CA ARG A 223 -12.55 -12.80 -9.08
C ARG A 223 -11.51 -11.96 -9.84
N MET A 224 -11.24 -10.74 -9.37
CA MET A 224 -10.21 -9.87 -9.93
C MET A 224 -8.79 -10.38 -9.65
N ALA A 225 -8.54 -10.94 -8.45
CA ALA A 225 -7.29 -11.62 -8.12
C ALA A 225 -7.04 -12.85 -9.02
N GLU A 226 -8.08 -13.67 -9.24
CA GLU A 226 -8.06 -14.82 -10.16
C GLU A 226 -7.75 -14.37 -11.60
N ASN A 227 -8.42 -13.32 -12.09
CA ASN A 227 -8.13 -12.71 -13.38
C ASN A 227 -6.68 -12.20 -13.48
N ALA A 228 -6.13 -11.61 -12.41
CA ALA A 228 -4.77 -11.07 -12.41
C ALA A 228 -3.71 -12.17 -12.49
N MET A 229 -3.90 -13.27 -11.76
CA MET A 229 -3.08 -14.46 -11.91
C MET A 229 -3.20 -15.03 -13.34
N ALA A 230 -4.43 -15.14 -13.87
CA ALA A 230 -4.67 -15.65 -15.23
C ALA A 230 -4.01 -14.80 -16.35
N VAL A 231 -3.84 -13.48 -16.16
CA VAL A 231 -3.12 -12.60 -17.11
C VAL A 231 -1.64 -12.98 -17.26
N VAL A 232 -1.00 -13.50 -16.21
CA VAL A 232 0.41 -13.94 -16.22
C VAL A 232 0.59 -15.45 -16.34
N GLN A 233 -0.47 -16.24 -16.13
CA GLN A 233 -0.53 -17.69 -16.32
C GLN A 233 -0.97 -18.11 -17.75
N ARG A 234 -0.48 -17.45 -18.81
CA ARG A 234 -0.86 -17.77 -20.20
C ARG A 234 0.28 -17.57 -21.21
N THR A 235 0.56 -18.47 -22.16
CA THR A 235 0.10 -19.87 -22.32
C THR A 235 1.14 -20.65 -23.13
N ALA A 236 1.71 -21.73 -22.60
CA ALA A 236 2.56 -22.63 -23.40
C ALA A 236 1.73 -23.57 -24.30
N ALA A 237 0.54 -23.97 -23.83
CA ALA A 237 -0.30 -24.98 -24.48
C ALA A 237 -0.88 -24.51 -25.82
N THR A 238 -1.55 -23.36 -25.88
CA THR A 238 -2.30 -22.94 -27.09
C THR A 238 -1.41 -22.72 -28.30
N LYS A 239 -0.25 -22.04 -28.17
CA LYS A 239 0.65 -21.85 -29.32
C LYS A 239 1.21 -23.18 -29.83
N LYS A 240 1.67 -24.08 -28.95
CA LYS A 240 2.25 -25.36 -29.39
C LYS A 240 1.19 -26.34 -29.91
N ALA A 241 0.04 -26.48 -29.23
CA ALA A 241 -1.02 -27.39 -29.64
C ALA A 241 -1.76 -26.92 -30.90
N ALA A 242 -2.02 -25.61 -31.05
CA ALA A 242 -2.63 -25.08 -32.28
C ALA A 242 -1.71 -25.28 -33.49
N THR A 243 -0.40 -25.00 -33.36
CA THR A 243 0.57 -25.23 -34.44
C THR A 243 0.70 -26.72 -34.79
N VAL A 244 0.81 -27.62 -33.80
CA VAL A 244 0.89 -29.08 -34.07
C VAL A 244 -0.40 -29.62 -34.70
N SER A 245 -1.57 -29.16 -34.24
CA SER A 245 -2.86 -29.55 -34.83
C SER A 245 -3.04 -29.02 -36.26
N ALA A 246 -2.61 -27.77 -36.52
CA ALA A 246 -2.63 -27.17 -37.85
C ALA A 246 -1.73 -27.93 -38.85
N LEU A 247 -0.45 -28.16 -38.51
CA LEU A 247 0.45 -28.94 -39.38
C LEU A 247 -0.05 -30.38 -39.56
N SER A 248 -0.58 -31.02 -38.51
CA SER A 248 -1.11 -32.39 -38.60
C SER A 248 -2.34 -32.50 -39.52
N ARG A 249 -3.11 -31.43 -39.68
CA ARG A 249 -4.21 -31.34 -40.66
C ARG A 249 -3.66 -31.10 -42.07
N GLU A 250 -2.80 -30.10 -42.25
CA GLU A 250 -2.20 -29.72 -43.53
C GLU A 250 -1.41 -30.89 -44.18
N ILE A 251 -0.65 -31.64 -43.37
CA ILE A 251 0.04 -32.86 -43.83
C ILE A 251 -0.95 -33.94 -44.31
N ARG A 252 -2.10 -34.11 -43.64
CA ARG A 252 -3.13 -35.08 -44.05
C ARG A 252 -3.88 -34.64 -45.31
N GLU A 253 -4.17 -33.35 -45.44
CA GLU A 253 -4.82 -32.77 -46.63
C GLU A 253 -3.91 -32.91 -47.86
N ASN A 254 -2.60 -32.68 -47.71
CA ASN A 254 -1.61 -32.89 -48.77
C ASN A 254 -1.38 -34.37 -49.12
N LEU A 255 -1.35 -35.28 -48.13
CA LEU A 255 -1.28 -36.72 -48.38
C LEU A 255 -2.50 -37.22 -49.18
N ALA A 256 -3.71 -36.86 -48.76
CA ALA A 256 -4.93 -37.26 -49.46
C ALA A 256 -5.05 -36.63 -50.87
N LEU A 257 -4.36 -35.52 -51.13
CA LEU A 257 -4.23 -34.96 -52.48
C LEU A 257 -3.25 -35.77 -53.34
N ILE A 258 -2.10 -36.17 -52.79
CA ILE A 258 -1.09 -36.99 -53.48
C ILE A 258 -1.66 -38.38 -53.83
N GLU A 259 -2.36 -39.01 -52.89
CA GLU A 259 -3.03 -40.31 -53.11
C GLU A 259 -4.02 -40.23 -54.30
N ARG A 260 -4.89 -39.21 -54.32
CA ARG A 260 -5.86 -38.96 -55.42
C ARG A 260 -5.26 -38.56 -56.77
N LEU A 261 -3.96 -38.25 -56.80
CA LEU A 261 -3.21 -38.01 -58.04
C LEU A 261 -2.54 -39.31 -58.50
N ALA A 262 -1.94 -40.07 -57.58
CA ALA A 262 -1.36 -41.38 -57.86
C ALA A 262 -2.41 -42.45 -58.26
N GLU A 263 -3.68 -42.29 -57.89
CA GLU A 263 -4.80 -43.13 -58.35
C GLU A 263 -5.29 -42.82 -59.78
N LYS A 264 -4.62 -41.91 -60.52
CA LYS A 264 -5.07 -41.43 -61.86
C LYS A 264 -4.07 -41.61 -63.00
N ASP A 265 -2.86 -42.09 -62.71
CA ASP A 265 -1.82 -42.44 -63.68
C ASP A 265 -1.72 -43.97 -63.86
#